data_AF-A0A955G1F1-F1
#
_entry.id   AF-A0A955G1F1-F1
#
_cell.length_a   1.000
_cell.length_b   1.000
_cell.length_c   1.000
_cell.angle_alpha   90.00
_cell.angle_beta   90.00
_cell.angle_gamma   90.00
#
_symmetry.space_group_name_H-M   'P 1'
#
loop_
_entity.id
_entity.type
_entity.pdbx_description
1 polymer ?
#
loop_
_entity_poly.entity_id
_entity_poly.type
_entity_poly.pdbx_seq_one_letter_code
_entity_poly.pdbx_strand_id
1 'polypeptide(L)'
;MNVNTLHKALGKLVEAGHGRKPVAINKETFSHPLEQDGAVIINVTAIDGPQWIPRIDDDGGYATNKDGSESGHYVVVLLGDSSLRA
;
A
#
# COMPACT_ATOMS: atom_id res chain seq x y z
N MET A 1 -4.24 14.74 -1.21
CA MET A 1 -3.43 14.90 0.02
C MET A 1 -2.29 15.88 -0.23
N ASN A 2 -1.78 16.60 0.77
CA ASN A 2 -0.58 17.45 0.64
C ASN A 2 0.58 16.94 1.51
N VAL A 3 1.79 17.46 1.31
CA VAL A 3 3.02 17.02 1.99
C VAL A 3 2.89 17.09 3.52
N ASN A 4 2.33 18.17 4.06
CA ASN A 4 2.20 18.34 5.51
C ASN A 4 1.25 17.30 6.13
N THR A 5 0.12 17.05 5.47
CA THR A 5 -0.86 16.04 5.92
C THR A 5 -0.26 14.64 5.85
N LEU A 6 0.44 14.32 4.76
CA LEU A 6 1.14 13.04 4.59
C LEU A 6 2.20 12.84 5.69
N HIS A 7 3.06 13.85 5.89
CA HIS A 7 4.11 13.82 6.89
C HIS A 7 3.57 13.61 8.31
N LYS A 8 2.52 14.33 8.69
CA LYS A 8 1.88 14.15 10.02
C LYS A 8 1.30 12.75 10.20
N ALA A 9 0.67 12.20 9.18
CA ALA A 9 0.08 10.87 9.25
C ALA A 9 1.16 9.77 9.36
N LEU A 10 2.24 9.87 8.57
CA LEU A 10 3.40 8.98 8.70
C LEU A 10 4.13 9.16 10.03
N GLY A 11 4.24 10.40 10.53
CA GLY A 11 4.82 10.69 11.84
C GLY A 11 4.13 9.94 12.98
N LYS A 12 2.79 9.92 12.98
CA LYS A 12 2.01 9.12 13.96
C LYS A 12 2.32 7.62 13.88
N LEU A 13 2.52 7.08 12.68
CA LEU A 13 2.89 5.67 12.51
C LEU A 13 4.31 5.38 13.02
N VAL A 14 5.24 6.33 12.83
CA VAL A 14 6.58 6.23 13.39
C VAL A 14 6.54 6.26 14.91
N GLU A 15 5.77 7.17 15.51
CA GLU A 15 5.55 7.26 16.96
C GLU A 15 4.92 5.97 17.53
N ALA A 16 4.05 5.31 16.75
CA ALA A 16 3.46 4.02 17.09
C ALA A 16 4.40 2.81 16.90
N GLY A 17 5.68 3.03 16.54
CA GLY A 17 6.68 1.97 16.39
C GLY A 17 6.67 1.26 15.02
N HIS A 18 6.02 1.85 14.01
CA HIS A 18 5.93 1.28 12.67
C HIS A 18 6.94 1.87 11.67
N GLY A 19 7.91 2.66 12.12
CA GLY A 19 8.86 3.38 11.26
C GLY A 19 9.80 2.51 10.40
N ARG A 20 9.88 1.20 10.66
CA ARG A 20 10.65 0.26 9.83
C ARG A 20 9.79 -0.53 8.84
N LYS A 21 8.47 -0.35 8.87
CA LYS A 21 7.58 -1.06 7.95
C LYS A 21 7.72 -0.46 6.54
N PRO A 22 7.76 -1.29 5.49
CA PRO A 22 7.74 -0.80 4.12
C PRO A 22 6.48 0.02 3.82
N VAL A 23 6.60 0.95 2.87
CA VAL A 23 5.47 1.70 2.32
C VAL A 23 5.19 1.17 0.92
N ALA A 24 3.93 0.85 0.63
CA ALA A 24 3.47 0.28 -0.63
C ALA A 24 2.33 1.12 -1.22
N ILE A 25 2.03 0.93 -2.51
CA ILE A 25 0.88 1.54 -3.19
C ILE A 25 -0.19 0.48 -3.43
N ASN A 26 -1.46 0.82 -3.21
CA ASN A 26 -2.55 -0.04 -3.64
C ASN A 26 -2.83 0.18 -5.14
N LYS A 27 -2.42 -0.78 -5.99
CA LYS A 27 -2.64 -0.73 -7.44
C LYS A 27 -4.09 -0.71 -7.87
N GLU A 28 -5.04 -1.16 -7.05
CA GLU A 28 -6.46 -1.03 -7.35
C GLU A 28 -6.93 0.43 -7.29
N THR A 29 -6.29 1.26 -6.47
CA THR A 29 -6.61 2.70 -6.34
C THR A 29 -5.63 3.58 -7.11
N PHE A 30 -4.41 3.08 -7.35
CA PHE A 30 -3.37 3.69 -8.20
C PHE A 30 -3.42 3.08 -9.61
N SER A 31 -4.57 3.26 -10.28
CA SER A 31 -4.77 2.85 -11.68
C SER A 31 -5.54 3.92 -12.46
N HIS A 32 -5.09 4.28 -13.66
CA HIS A 32 -5.84 5.15 -14.59
C HIS A 32 -6.05 4.47 -15.97
N PRO A 33 -7.23 4.59 -16.62
CA PRO A 33 -7.48 3.97 -17.93
C PRO A 33 -6.49 4.44 -19.02
N LEU A 34 -6.11 5.72 -18.98
CA LEU A 34 -5.16 6.35 -19.91
C LEU A 34 -3.68 6.18 -19.48
N GLU A 35 -3.34 5.18 -18.65
CA GLU A 35 -1.94 4.90 -18.27
C GLU A 35 -1.06 4.67 -19.50
N GLN A 36 -1.59 4.04 -20.54
CA GLN A 36 -0.90 3.79 -21.82
C GLN A 36 -0.71 5.06 -22.66
N ASP A 37 -1.57 6.07 -22.47
CA ASP A 37 -1.54 7.35 -23.19
C ASP A 37 -0.73 8.43 -22.46
N GLY A 38 -0.11 8.09 -21.33
CA GLY A 38 0.78 8.98 -20.57
C GLY A 38 0.18 9.66 -19.35
N ALA A 39 -1.05 9.32 -18.95
CA ALA A 39 -1.60 9.76 -17.66
C ALA A 39 -1.03 8.89 -16.51
N VAL A 40 0.17 9.24 -16.02
CA VAL A 40 0.95 8.38 -15.10
C VAL A 40 1.00 8.91 -13.65
N ILE A 41 0.54 10.13 -13.39
CA ILE A 41 0.63 10.75 -12.06
C ILE A 41 -0.75 10.77 -11.39
N ILE A 42 -0.90 10.00 -10.31
CA ILE A 42 -2.12 9.90 -9.51
C ILE A 42 -1.85 10.47 -8.11
N ASN A 43 -2.77 11.30 -7.62
CA ASN A 43 -2.67 11.89 -6.30
C ASN A 43 -2.92 10.85 -5.20
N VAL A 44 -2.10 10.87 -4.15
CA VAL A 44 -2.41 10.15 -2.91
C VAL A 44 -3.63 10.80 -2.23
N THR A 45 -4.59 9.99 -1.83
CA THR A 45 -5.82 10.42 -1.15
C THR A 45 -5.83 10.02 0.31
N ALA A 46 -5.29 8.84 0.64
CA ALA A 46 -5.29 8.30 1.99
C ALA A 46 -4.08 7.40 2.28
N ILE A 47 -3.88 7.12 3.56
CA ILE A 47 -2.91 6.16 4.07
C ILE A 47 -3.69 5.13 4.88
N ASP A 48 -3.43 3.86 4.62
CA ASP A 48 -4.03 2.73 5.31
C ASP A 48 -2.93 1.84 5.91
N GLY A 49 -3.12 1.38 7.13
CA GLY A 49 -2.23 0.44 7.79
C GLY A 49 -1.70 0.84 9.17
N PRO A 50 -0.84 -0.01 9.76
CA PRO A 50 -0.17 -1.15 9.12
C PRO A 50 -1.12 -2.29 8.76
N GLN A 51 -1.02 -2.78 7.52
CA GLN A 51 -1.79 -3.91 7.01
C GLN A 51 -0.90 -5.15 6.88
N TRP A 52 -1.44 -6.31 7.24
CA TRP A 52 -0.78 -7.58 6.97
C TRP A 52 -1.01 -7.95 5.51
N ILE A 53 0.07 -8.20 4.78
CA ILE A 53 0.02 -8.73 3.42
C ILE A 53 0.59 -10.14 3.46
N PRO A 54 -0.22 -11.16 3.10
CA PRO A 54 0.28 -12.52 2.98
C PRO A 54 1.28 -12.59 1.83
N ARG A 55 2.31 -13.41 2.01
CA ARG A 55 3.29 -13.69 0.95
C ARG A 55 2.67 -14.69 -0.01
N ILE A 56 2.58 -14.31 -1.27
CA ILE A 56 2.18 -15.21 -2.35
C ILE A 56 3.39 -16.09 -2.70
N ASP A 57 3.16 -17.39 -2.91
CA ASP A 57 4.15 -18.35 -3.39
C ASP A 57 4.20 -18.38 -4.94
N ASP A 58 5.09 -19.20 -5.50
CA ASP A 58 5.31 -19.25 -6.95
C ASP A 58 4.14 -19.87 -7.72
N ASP A 59 3.19 -20.52 -7.04
CA ASP A 59 1.99 -21.17 -7.59
C ASP A 59 0.69 -20.39 -7.33
N GLY A 60 0.78 -19.18 -6.80
CA GLY A 60 -0.37 -18.27 -6.63
C GLY A 60 -1.23 -18.57 -5.39
N GLY A 61 -0.78 -19.48 -4.53
CA GLY A 61 -1.26 -19.69 -3.18
C GLY A 61 -0.58 -18.77 -2.15
N TYR A 62 -0.85 -19.04 -0.87
CA TYR A 62 -0.19 -18.34 0.23
C TYR A 62 0.96 -19.18 0.79
N ALA A 63 2.14 -18.58 0.83
CA ALA A 63 3.30 -19.18 1.42
C ALA A 63 3.01 -19.48 2.90
N THR A 64 3.20 -20.72 3.31
CA THR A 64 2.99 -21.16 4.69
C THR A 64 4.34 -21.43 5.36
N ASN A 65 4.50 -21.01 6.61
CA ASN A 65 5.67 -21.30 7.42
C ASN A 65 5.68 -22.78 7.85
N LYS A 66 6.82 -23.27 8.34
CA LYS A 66 6.98 -24.67 8.79
C LYS A 66 6.04 -25.07 9.93
N ASP A 67 5.51 -24.11 10.68
CA ASP A 67 4.57 -24.31 11.78
C ASP A 67 3.09 -24.32 11.33
N GLY A 68 2.82 -24.16 10.03
CA GLY A 68 1.47 -24.12 9.47
C GLY A 68 0.81 -22.73 9.49
N SER A 69 1.49 -21.69 9.97
CA SER A 69 1.00 -20.30 9.90
C SER A 69 1.27 -19.65 8.54
N GLU A 70 0.41 -18.73 8.11
CA GLU A 70 0.65 -17.96 6.88
C GLU A 70 1.88 -17.06 7.02
N SER A 71 2.74 -17.10 6.01
CA SER A 71 3.90 -16.23 5.88
C SER A 71 3.46 -14.89 5.29
N GLY A 72 4.01 -13.79 5.79
CA GLY A 72 3.63 -12.46 5.34
C GLY A 72 4.43 -11.37 6.02
N HIS A 73 4.06 -10.13 5.75
CA HIS A 73 4.70 -8.96 6.36
C HIS A 73 3.70 -7.80 6.49
N TYR A 74 3.99 -6.91 7.43
CA TYR A 74 3.19 -5.70 7.62
C TYR A 74 3.74 -4.54 6.80
N VAL A 75 2.87 -3.83 6.09
CA VAL A 75 3.20 -2.63 5.32
C VAL A 75 2.25 -1.49 5.62
N VAL A 76 2.66 -0.27 5.27
CA VAL A 76 1.78 0.90 5.20
C VAL A 76 1.39 1.10 3.74
N VAL A 77 0.10 1.18 3.45
CA VAL A 77 -0.44 1.26 2.09
C VAL A 77 -0.89 2.69 1.79
N LEU A 78 -0.45 3.23 0.66
CA LEU A 78 -0.93 4.50 0.12
C LEU A 78 -2.07 4.23 -0.86
N LEU A 79 -3.15 4.98 -0.71
CA LEU A 79 -4.34 4.91 -1.55
C LEU A 79 -4.35 6.09 -2.53
N GLY A 80 -4.68 5.80 -3.78
CA GLY A 80 -4.74 6.75 -4.89
C GLY A 80 -6.15 7.31 -5.09
N ASP A 81 -6.27 8.32 -5.95
CA ASP A 81 -7.56 8.84 -6.38
C ASP A 81 -8.15 7.97 -7.50
N SER A 82 -8.98 7.00 -7.11
CA SER A 82 -9.65 6.09 -8.05
C SER A 82 -10.85 6.71 -8.77
N SER A 83 -11.22 7.96 -8.43
CA SER A 83 -12.38 8.65 -9.00
C SER A 83 -12.20 9.08 -10.47
N LEU A 84 -10.98 8.93 -11.02
CA LEU A 84 -10.69 9.13 -12.44
C LEU A 84 -11.00 7.90 -13.33
N ARG A 85 -11.66 6.87 -12.78
CA ARG A 85 -12.22 5.78 -13.59
C ARG A 85 -13.45 6.30 -14.33
N ALA A 86 -13.24 6.79 -15.56
CA ALA A 86 -14.30 7.12 -16.51
C ALA A 86 -15.12 5.89 -16.88
#